data_AF-A0A0D0CRZ6-F1
#
_entry.id   AF-A0A0D0CRZ6-F1
#
_cell.length_a   1.000
_cell.length_b   1.000
_cell.length_c   1.000
_cell.angle_alpha   90.00
_cell.angle_beta   90.00
_cell.angle_gamma   90.00
#
_symmetry.space_group_name_H-M   'P 1'
#
loop_
_entity.id
_entity.type
_entity.pdbx_description
1 polymer ?
#
loop_
_entity_poly.entity_id
_entity_poly.type
_entity_poly.pdbx_seq_one_letter_code
_entity_poly.pdbx_strand_id
1 'polypeptide(L)'
;MSSSNSNSLPNLLVFPEDCQLVGLSNWAVFHDHLKSVARSTGLGGYLDGTITVPAIAPAVITAPAQGGTTAAAPTAPVNTPINSHNPSAEEWELQDACLAGIIYQNIKDPHLVGVLQDMTSNMMWNKLTSKCKTTSAATHSLAKERIQQYKLEPVNTITNAMAATTSLSSSQANSSHVATIAAVTAIYDFGDYNVGDWEGRLMPF
;
A
#
# COMPACT_ATOMS: atom_id res chain seq x y z
N MET A 1 41.86 -13.93 -6.43
CA MET A 1 41.11 -12.84 -7.11
C MET A 1 39.69 -13.34 -7.27
N SER A 2 38.78 -12.92 -6.40
CA SER A 2 37.38 -13.34 -6.47
C SER A 2 36.67 -12.45 -7.50
N SER A 3 36.36 -13.02 -8.65
CA SER A 3 35.47 -12.40 -9.63
C SER A 3 34.06 -12.36 -9.05
N SER A 4 33.59 -11.19 -8.64
CA SER A 4 32.19 -10.97 -8.29
C SER A 4 31.35 -11.14 -9.55
N ASN A 5 30.51 -12.16 -9.61
CA ASN A 5 29.55 -12.37 -10.68
C ASN A 5 28.54 -11.21 -10.68
N SER A 6 28.60 -10.35 -11.69
CA SER A 6 27.76 -9.14 -11.85
C SER A 6 26.30 -9.40 -12.24
N ASN A 7 25.80 -10.64 -12.11
CA ASN A 7 24.48 -11.06 -12.61
C ASN A 7 23.59 -11.72 -11.53
N SER A 8 23.85 -11.51 -10.24
CA SER A 8 22.86 -11.92 -9.23
C SER A 8 21.66 -10.98 -9.31
N LEU A 9 20.47 -11.53 -9.58
CA LEU A 9 19.21 -10.81 -9.35
C LEU A 9 19.28 -10.12 -7.99
N PRO A 10 18.77 -8.88 -7.85
CA PRO A 10 18.66 -8.25 -6.55
C PRO A 10 17.85 -9.19 -5.66
N ASN A 11 18.43 -9.60 -4.53
CA ASN A 11 17.70 -10.39 -3.54
C ASN A 11 16.54 -9.51 -3.04
N LEU A 12 15.33 -9.75 -3.55
CA LEU A 12 14.18 -8.94 -3.24
C LEU A 12 13.87 -9.07 -1.75
N LEU A 13 13.75 -7.93 -1.09
CA LEU A 13 13.52 -7.88 0.34
C LEU A 13 12.13 -8.44 0.66
N VAL A 14 12.10 -9.47 1.51
CA VAL A 14 10.85 -10.07 2.04
C VAL A 14 10.70 -9.67 3.50
N PHE A 15 9.56 -9.10 3.84
CA PHE A 15 9.18 -8.72 5.19
C PHE A 15 8.86 -9.97 6.02
N PRO A 16 9.01 -9.89 7.36
CA PRO A 16 8.37 -10.81 8.28
C PRO A 16 6.87 -10.98 7.98
N GLU A 17 6.31 -12.17 8.23
CA GLU A 17 4.96 -12.52 7.81
C GLU A 17 3.87 -11.59 8.37
N ASP A 18 4.06 -11.03 9.56
CA ASP A 18 3.17 -10.07 10.22
C ASP A 18 3.19 -8.67 9.55
N CYS A 19 4.28 -8.35 8.86
CA CYS A 19 4.44 -7.12 8.10
C CYS A 19 4.07 -7.25 6.61
N GLN A 20 3.84 -8.46 6.11
CA GLN A 20 3.34 -8.68 4.74
C GLN A 20 1.85 -8.37 4.65
N LEU A 21 1.39 -7.78 3.54
CA LEU A 21 -0.01 -7.40 3.39
C LEU A 21 -0.92 -8.63 3.25
N VAL A 22 -1.86 -8.77 4.19
CA VAL A 22 -2.91 -9.80 4.19
C VAL A 22 -4.26 -9.13 3.92
N GLY A 23 -4.70 -9.16 2.66
CA GLY A 23 -5.89 -8.40 2.24
C GLY A 23 -5.71 -6.90 2.51
N LEU A 24 -6.50 -6.34 3.42
CA LEU A 24 -6.38 -4.95 3.88
C LEU A 24 -6.35 -4.82 5.42
N SER A 25 -6.30 -5.95 6.15
CA SER A 25 -6.46 -5.94 7.61
C SER A 25 -5.28 -5.34 8.36
N ASN A 26 -4.07 -5.49 7.82
CA ASN A 26 -2.83 -4.96 8.40
C ASN A 26 -2.21 -3.86 7.54
N TRP A 27 -3.04 -3.10 6.80
CA TRP A 27 -2.57 -2.05 5.89
C TRP A 27 -1.60 -1.05 6.55
N ALA A 28 -1.89 -0.58 7.76
CA ALA A 28 -1.06 0.39 8.46
C ALA A 28 0.38 -0.13 8.67
N VAL A 29 0.51 -1.36 9.16
CA VAL A 29 1.81 -2.01 9.39
C VAL A 29 2.59 -2.17 8.08
N PHE A 30 1.94 -2.70 7.05
CA PHE A 30 2.56 -2.86 5.73
C PHE A 30 3.00 -1.51 5.14
N HIS A 31 2.13 -0.49 5.19
CA HIS A 31 2.36 0.85 4.67
C HIS A 31 3.59 1.50 5.33
N ASP A 32 3.68 1.44 6.66
CA ASP A 32 4.77 2.06 7.40
C ASP A 32 6.09 1.33 7.16
N HIS A 33 6.05 0.00 7.10
CA HIS A 33 7.24 -0.80 6.84
C HIS A 33 7.76 -0.58 5.41
N LEU A 34 6.87 -0.54 4.41
CA LEU A 34 7.24 -0.23 3.02
C LEU A 34 7.82 1.18 2.89
N LYS A 35 7.22 2.19 3.53
CA LYS A 35 7.80 3.55 3.57
C LYS A 35 9.15 3.60 4.27
N SER A 36 9.34 2.81 5.32
CA SER A 36 10.62 2.72 6.03
C SER A 36 11.70 2.14 5.12
N VAL A 37 11.41 1.01 4.47
CA VAL A 37 12.32 0.37 3.51
C VAL A 37 12.64 1.31 2.36
N ALA A 38 11.64 1.87 1.68
CA ALA A 38 11.85 2.78 0.55
C ALA A 38 12.71 4.01 0.93
N ARG A 39 12.55 4.55 2.15
CA ARG A 39 13.41 5.64 2.63
C ARG A 39 14.83 5.18 2.91
N SER A 40 15.00 4.03 3.55
CA SER A 40 16.32 3.48 3.90
C SER A 40 17.14 3.04 2.68
N THR A 41 16.48 2.67 1.59
CA THR A 41 17.11 2.20 0.35
C THR A 41 17.24 3.28 -0.73
N GLY A 42 16.71 4.49 -0.49
CA GLY A 42 16.69 5.56 -1.50
C GLY A 42 15.57 5.48 -2.52
N LEU A 43 14.76 4.42 -2.49
CA LEU A 43 13.71 4.16 -3.47
C LEU A 43 12.42 4.96 -3.22
N GLY A 44 12.38 5.80 -2.17
CA GLY A 44 11.20 6.59 -1.80
C GLY A 44 10.63 7.44 -2.94
N GLY A 45 11.51 8.01 -3.78
CA GLY A 45 11.09 8.85 -4.91
C GLY A 45 10.40 8.09 -6.05
N TYR A 46 10.65 6.77 -6.16
CA TYR A 46 9.95 5.90 -7.10
C TYR A 46 8.57 5.51 -6.55
N LEU A 47 8.49 5.29 -5.24
CA LEU A 47 7.23 4.97 -4.55
C LEU A 47 6.20 6.10 -4.68
N ASP A 48 6.62 7.32 -4.37
CA ASP A 48 5.74 8.51 -4.43
C ASP A 48 5.61 9.12 -5.84
N GLY A 49 6.49 8.73 -6.76
CA GLY A 49 6.50 9.19 -8.15
C GLY A 49 7.19 10.54 -8.35
N THR A 50 7.94 11.04 -7.37
CA THR A 50 8.75 12.26 -7.50
C THR A 50 9.95 12.07 -8.44
N ILE A 51 10.48 10.86 -8.56
CA ILE A 51 11.50 10.49 -9.56
C ILE A 51 10.78 9.95 -10.80
N THR A 52 10.58 10.83 -11.78
CA THR A 52 9.91 10.49 -13.06
C THR A 52 10.85 9.79 -14.03
N VAL A 53 10.27 9.01 -14.95
CA VAL A 53 11.00 8.41 -16.07
C VAL A 53 11.80 9.49 -16.83
N PRO A 54 13.12 9.34 -16.97
CA PRO A 54 13.94 10.28 -17.74
C PRO A 54 13.45 10.36 -19.18
N ALA A 55 13.28 11.57 -19.70
CA ALA A 55 12.99 11.76 -21.11
C ALA A 55 14.18 11.25 -21.94
N ILE A 56 13.96 10.24 -22.78
CA ILE A 56 14.97 9.78 -23.72
C ILE A 56 15.22 10.92 -24.71
N ALA A 57 16.36 11.60 -24.59
CA ALA A 57 16.77 12.58 -25.58
C ALA A 57 16.95 11.85 -26.93
N PRO A 58 16.38 12.37 -28.05
CA PRO A 58 16.61 11.77 -29.35
C PRO A 58 18.12 11.76 -29.64
N ALA A 59 18.64 10.59 -30.00
CA ALA A 59 20.03 10.42 -30.35
C ALA A 59 20.40 11.42 -31.47
N VAL A 60 21.28 12.36 -31.16
CA VAL A 60 21.88 13.22 -32.19
C VAL A 60 22.79 12.31 -33.02
N ILE A 61 22.29 11.92 -34.19
CA ILE A 61 23.04 11.22 -35.22
C ILE A 61 24.14 12.18 -35.70
N THR A 62 25.32 12.14 -35.08
CA THR A 62 26.51 12.80 -35.64
C THR A 62 27.11 11.84 -36.67
N ALA A 63 27.22 12.34 -37.91
CA ALA A 63 27.82 11.63 -39.03
C ALA A 63 29.26 11.17 -38.70
N PRO A 64 29.75 10.04 -39.24
CA PRO A 64 31.07 9.54 -38.91
C PRO A 64 32.13 10.44 -39.56
N ALA A 65 32.87 11.19 -38.75
CA ALA A 65 34.14 11.76 -39.18
C ALA A 65 35.19 10.64 -39.15
N GLN A 66 35.71 10.28 -40.31
CA GLN A 66 36.85 9.37 -40.46
C GLN A 66 38.09 9.96 -39.77
N GLY A 67 38.72 9.17 -38.89
CA GLY A 67 40.12 9.40 -38.50
C GLY A 67 40.47 9.01 -37.07
N GLY A 68 41.33 8.00 -36.93
CA GLY A 68 42.17 7.81 -35.74
C GLY A 68 41.64 6.83 -34.69
N THR A 69 42.03 5.57 -34.83
CA THR A 69 41.90 4.53 -33.81
C THR A 69 42.63 4.93 -32.53
N THR A 70 41.87 5.25 -31.48
CA THR A 70 42.25 4.91 -30.11
C THR A 70 41.04 4.22 -29.50
N ALA A 71 41.11 2.90 -29.32
CA ALA A 71 40.07 2.16 -28.65
C ALA A 71 39.99 2.65 -27.19
N ALA A 72 38.99 3.46 -26.88
CA ALA A 72 38.66 3.79 -25.50
C ALA A 72 38.27 2.49 -24.80
N ALA A 73 38.97 2.16 -23.72
CA ALA A 73 38.61 1.05 -22.86
C ALA A 73 37.14 1.19 -22.43
N PRO A 74 36.38 0.09 -22.28
CA PRO A 74 34.99 0.19 -21.82
C PRO A 74 35.00 0.87 -20.46
N THR A 75 34.41 2.07 -20.39
CA THR A 75 34.18 2.77 -19.14
C THR A 75 33.43 1.81 -18.23
N ALA A 76 34.04 1.43 -17.11
CA ALA A 76 33.39 0.62 -16.10
C ALA A 76 32.03 1.26 -15.77
N PRO A 77 30.96 0.48 -15.57
CA PRO A 77 29.66 1.04 -15.21
C PRO A 77 29.88 1.93 -13.98
N VAL A 78 29.64 3.22 -14.17
CA VAL A 78 29.63 4.17 -13.07
C VAL A 78 28.46 3.71 -12.21
N ASN A 79 28.76 3.13 -11.05
CA ASN A 79 27.73 2.87 -10.04
C ASN A 79 27.19 4.23 -9.60
N THR A 80 26.17 4.72 -10.29
CA THR A 80 25.44 5.90 -9.88
C THR A 80 24.84 5.59 -8.50
N PRO A 81 24.98 6.50 -7.51
CA PRO A 81 24.39 6.29 -6.20
C PRO A 81 22.89 5.98 -6.34
N ILE A 82 22.40 4.99 -5.58
CA ILE A 82 20.98 4.58 -5.56
C ILE A 82 20.04 5.74 -5.19
N ASN A 83 20.59 6.79 -4.57
CA ASN A 83 19.89 8.02 -4.20
C ASN A 83 19.94 9.12 -5.27
N SER A 84 20.32 8.79 -6.52
CA SER A 84 20.32 9.79 -7.58
C SER A 84 18.89 10.22 -7.92
N HIS A 85 18.61 11.51 -7.77
CA HIS A 85 17.35 12.12 -8.22
C HIS A 85 17.27 12.30 -9.75
N ASN A 86 18.36 12.00 -10.47
CA ASN A 86 18.46 12.09 -11.92
C ASN A 86 19.06 10.77 -12.47
N PRO A 87 18.33 9.64 -12.38
CA PRO A 87 18.80 8.37 -12.93
C PRO A 87 18.82 8.42 -14.47
N SER A 88 19.62 7.57 -15.10
CA SER A 88 19.43 7.22 -16.52
C SER A 88 18.15 6.40 -16.71
N ALA A 89 17.69 6.24 -17.95
CA ALA A 89 16.48 5.47 -18.24
C ALA A 89 16.58 4.01 -17.78
N GLU A 90 17.73 3.36 -18.03
CA GLU A 90 17.99 1.97 -17.61
C GLU A 90 18.05 1.83 -16.08
N GLU A 91 18.72 2.77 -15.39
CA GLU A 91 18.77 2.78 -13.92
C GLU A 91 17.40 3.04 -13.31
N TRP A 92 16.60 3.93 -13.91
CA TRP A 92 15.25 4.19 -13.48
C TRP A 92 14.39 2.93 -13.56
N GLU A 93 14.44 2.22 -14.69
CA GLU A 93 13.69 0.98 -14.91
C GLU A 93 14.11 -0.11 -13.92
N LEU A 94 15.42 -0.28 -13.70
CA LEU A 94 15.93 -1.26 -12.75
C LEU A 94 15.49 -0.98 -11.30
N GLN A 95 15.53 0.28 -10.88
CA GLN A 95 15.14 0.69 -9.53
C GLN A 95 13.62 0.62 -9.32
N ASP A 96 12.82 1.05 -10.31
CA ASP A 96 11.36 0.91 -10.27
C ASP A 96 10.96 -0.57 -10.22
N ALA A 97 11.55 -1.42 -11.08
CA ALA A 97 11.29 -2.86 -11.11
C ALA A 97 11.71 -3.54 -9.80
N CYS A 98 12.81 -3.11 -9.18
CA CYS A 98 13.24 -3.60 -7.87
C CYS A 98 12.20 -3.27 -6.79
N LEU A 99 11.74 -2.02 -6.72
CA LEU A 99 10.73 -1.62 -5.75
C LEU A 99 9.37 -2.28 -6.02
N ALA A 100 8.95 -2.38 -7.28
CA ALA A 100 7.73 -3.08 -7.68
C ALA A 100 7.79 -4.56 -7.29
N GLY A 101 8.94 -5.21 -7.47
CA GLY A 101 9.19 -6.58 -7.01
C GLY A 101 9.07 -6.73 -5.49
N ILE A 102 9.64 -5.79 -4.72
CA ILE A 102 9.48 -5.75 -3.25
C ILE A 102 8.00 -5.62 -2.87
N ILE A 103 7.25 -4.71 -3.51
CA ILE A 103 5.82 -4.53 -3.22
C ILE A 103 5.05 -5.82 -3.52
N TYR A 104 5.21 -6.37 -4.72
CA TYR A 104 4.48 -7.53 -5.19
C TYR A 104 4.74 -8.77 -4.30
N GLN A 105 6.00 -9.02 -3.95
CA GLN A 105 6.39 -10.19 -3.17
C GLN A 105 5.90 -10.14 -1.71
N ASN A 106 5.63 -8.95 -1.19
CA ASN A 106 5.18 -8.74 0.19
C ASN A 106 3.66 -8.60 0.33
N ILE A 107 2.89 -8.95 -0.71
CA ILE A 107 1.44 -9.09 -0.66
C ILE A 107 1.10 -10.57 -0.78
N LYS A 108 0.28 -11.12 0.14
CA LYS A 108 -0.11 -12.53 0.08
C LYS A 108 -0.91 -12.85 -1.19
N ASP A 109 -1.84 -11.97 -1.56
CA ASP A 109 -2.73 -12.13 -2.71
C ASP A 109 -2.78 -10.84 -3.56
N PRO A 110 -1.75 -10.56 -4.39
CA PRO A 110 -1.67 -9.32 -5.17
C PRO A 110 -2.86 -9.15 -6.13
N HIS A 111 -3.34 -10.24 -6.71
CA HIS A 111 -4.52 -10.23 -7.60
C HIS A 111 -5.81 -9.80 -6.89
N LEU A 112 -6.03 -10.20 -5.64
CA LEU A 112 -7.23 -9.83 -4.87
C LEU A 112 -7.24 -8.35 -4.51
N VAL A 113 -6.07 -7.75 -4.31
CA VAL A 113 -5.94 -6.30 -4.12
C VAL A 113 -5.86 -5.53 -5.45
N GLY A 114 -5.73 -6.25 -6.56
CA GLY A 114 -5.68 -5.73 -7.93
C GLY A 114 -4.29 -5.28 -8.36
N VAL A 115 -3.24 -5.60 -7.62
CA VAL A 115 -1.86 -5.33 -8.02
C VAL A 115 -1.46 -6.34 -9.10
N LEU A 116 -0.99 -5.84 -10.25
CA LEU A 116 -0.49 -6.65 -11.37
C LEU A 116 1.02 -6.50 -11.48
N GLN A 117 1.70 -7.51 -12.01
CA GLN A 117 3.17 -7.57 -12.06
C GLN A 117 3.81 -6.56 -13.02
N ASP A 118 3.07 -6.09 -14.03
CA ASP A 118 3.49 -5.12 -15.03
C ASP A 118 3.33 -3.65 -14.58
N MET A 119 2.79 -3.42 -13.38
CA MET A 119 2.63 -2.08 -12.83
C MET A 119 3.97 -1.52 -12.36
N THR A 120 4.17 -0.22 -12.56
CA THR A 120 5.26 0.51 -11.90
C THR A 120 5.05 0.53 -10.38
N SER A 121 6.12 0.75 -9.62
CA SER A 121 6.04 0.79 -8.16
C SER A 121 5.05 1.85 -7.66
N ASN A 122 5.04 3.04 -8.30
CA ASN A 122 4.09 4.11 -8.02
C ASN A 122 2.63 3.71 -8.30
N MET A 123 2.38 3.01 -9.41
CA MET A 123 1.04 2.52 -9.74
C MET A 123 0.54 1.50 -8.70
N MET A 124 1.40 0.57 -8.28
CA MET A 124 1.07 -0.39 -7.22
C MET A 124 0.73 0.34 -5.92
N TRP A 125 1.57 1.30 -5.51
CA TRP A 125 1.41 2.09 -4.29
C TRP A 125 0.09 2.88 -4.27
N ASN A 126 -0.21 3.60 -5.36
CA ASN A 126 -1.43 4.38 -5.49
C ASN A 126 -2.68 3.50 -5.47
N LYS A 127 -2.62 2.33 -6.13
CA LYS A 127 -3.72 1.39 -6.17
C LYS A 127 -4.05 0.84 -4.78
N LEU A 128 -3.04 0.43 -4.03
CA LEU A 128 -3.19 -0.05 -2.66
C LEU A 128 -3.76 1.04 -1.74
N THR A 129 -3.20 2.24 -1.80
CA THR A 129 -3.64 3.38 -0.99
C THR A 129 -5.10 3.75 -1.29
N SER A 130 -5.47 3.79 -2.57
CA SER A 130 -6.85 4.07 -3.00
C SER A 130 -7.82 3.02 -2.46
N LYS A 131 -7.48 1.73 -2.62
CA LYS A 131 -8.32 0.62 -2.16
C LYS A 131 -8.54 0.67 -0.65
N CYS A 132 -7.49 0.94 0.14
CA CYS A 132 -7.64 1.11 1.58
C CYS A 132 -8.56 2.28 1.94
N LYS A 133 -8.39 3.45 1.30
CA LYS A 133 -9.24 4.63 1.56
C LYS A 133 -10.71 4.35 1.25
N THR A 134 -11.01 3.72 0.11
CA THR A 134 -12.38 3.36 -0.27
C THR A 134 -13.00 2.37 0.71
N THR A 135 -12.28 1.31 1.09
CA THR A 135 -12.78 0.32 2.05
C THR A 135 -13.03 0.94 3.43
N SER A 136 -12.13 1.81 3.90
CA SER A 136 -12.32 2.54 5.16
C SER A 136 -13.56 3.43 5.12
N ALA A 137 -13.74 4.19 4.04
CA ALA A 137 -14.91 5.06 3.87
C ALA A 137 -16.23 4.26 3.83
N ALA A 138 -16.26 3.14 3.12
CA ALA A 138 -17.41 2.25 3.05
C ALA A 138 -17.76 1.65 4.43
N THR A 139 -16.74 1.18 5.16
CA THR A 139 -16.90 0.61 6.51
C THR A 139 -17.43 1.64 7.49
N HIS A 140 -16.88 2.86 7.47
CA HIS A 140 -17.35 3.96 8.31
C HIS A 140 -18.80 4.36 7.98
N SER A 141 -19.16 4.37 6.68
CA SER A 141 -20.52 4.69 6.25
C SER A 141 -21.52 3.63 6.72
N LEU A 142 -21.16 2.35 6.60
CA LEU A 142 -21.97 1.23 7.09
C LEU A 142 -22.12 1.28 8.62
N ALA A 143 -21.03 1.54 9.36
CA ALA A 143 -21.07 1.68 10.81
C ALA A 143 -22.00 2.82 11.24
N LYS A 144 -21.93 3.97 10.57
CA LYS A 144 -22.81 5.11 10.82
C LYS A 144 -24.29 4.77 10.57
N GLU A 145 -24.60 4.10 9.46
CA GLU A 145 -25.96 3.65 9.15
C GLU A 145 -26.50 2.73 10.25
N ARG A 146 -25.71 1.74 10.67
CA ARG A 146 -26.09 0.81 11.75
C ARG A 146 -26.36 1.53 13.07
N ILE A 147 -25.52 2.50 13.44
CA ILE A 147 -25.73 3.30 14.66
C ILE A 147 -27.03 4.12 14.57
N GLN A 148 -27.35 4.67 13.40
CA GLN A 148 -28.60 5.43 13.19
C GLN A 148 -29.84 4.54 13.27
N GLN A 149 -29.80 3.31 12.75
CA GLN A 149 -30.90 2.35 12.88
C GLN A 149 -31.28 2.12 14.35
N TYR A 150 -30.31 1.97 15.26
CA TYR A 150 -30.59 1.81 16.69
C TYR A 150 -31.12 3.09 17.36
N LYS A 151 -30.79 4.27 16.83
CA LYS A 151 -31.24 5.56 17.38
C LYS A 151 -32.66 5.92 16.96
N LEU A 152 -33.16 5.31 15.87
CA LEU A 152 -34.50 5.52 15.32
C LEU A 152 -35.56 4.55 15.87
N GLU A 153 -35.18 3.63 16.76
CA GLU A 153 -36.13 2.86 17.57
C GLU A 153 -36.47 3.67 18.84
N PRO A 154 -37.59 4.40 18.89
CA PRO A 154 -37.99 5.10 20.11
C PRO A 154 -38.60 4.07 21.04
N VAL A 155 -37.97 3.83 22.20
CA VAL A 155 -38.58 3.57 23.53
C VAL A 155 -39.90 2.74 23.55
N ASN A 156 -40.08 1.78 22.65
CA ASN A 156 -41.22 0.84 22.68
C ASN A 156 -40.74 -0.60 22.90
N THR A 157 -39.42 -0.78 23.02
CA THR A 157 -38.75 -2.08 23.03
C THR A 157 -38.32 -2.52 24.42
N ILE A 158 -38.56 -1.73 25.48
CA ILE A 158 -38.23 -2.16 26.85
C ILE A 158 -39.16 -3.29 27.31
N THR A 159 -40.45 -3.25 26.95
CA THR A 159 -41.41 -4.31 27.30
C THR A 159 -41.20 -5.58 26.46
N ASN A 160 -40.79 -5.45 25.20
CA ASN A 160 -40.58 -6.60 24.30
C ASN A 160 -39.20 -7.28 24.49
N ALA A 161 -38.17 -6.54 24.93
CA ALA A 161 -36.85 -7.11 25.19
C ALA A 161 -36.81 -8.01 26.44
N MET A 162 -37.66 -7.76 27.45
CA MET A 162 -37.78 -8.66 28.63
C MET A 162 -38.55 -9.96 28.30
N ALA A 163 -39.48 -9.94 27.34
CA ALA A 163 -40.15 -11.15 26.87
C ALA A 163 -39.23 -12.04 25.99
N ALA A 164 -38.36 -11.43 25.18
CA ALA A 164 -37.42 -12.15 24.31
C ALA A 164 -36.21 -12.76 25.07
N THR A 165 -35.80 -12.17 26.20
CA THR A 165 -34.72 -12.72 27.05
C THR A 165 -35.20 -13.88 27.93
N THR A 166 -36.50 -13.94 28.23
CA THR A 166 -37.12 -15.06 28.95
C THR A 166 -37.34 -16.29 28.04
N SER A 167 -37.51 -16.08 26.72
CA SER A 167 -37.65 -17.18 25.74
C SER A 167 -36.33 -17.70 25.17
N LEU A 168 -35.23 -16.95 25.24
CA LEU A 168 -33.91 -17.41 24.77
C LEU A 168 -33.16 -18.29 25.80
N SER A 169 -33.50 -18.20 27.09
CA SER A 169 -32.91 -19.05 28.14
C SER A 169 -33.51 -20.48 28.16
N SER A 170 -34.58 -20.73 27.41
CA SER A 170 -35.24 -22.04 27.30
C SER A 170 -35.00 -22.76 25.96
N SER A 171 -34.25 -22.17 25.02
CA SER A 171 -33.84 -22.84 23.77
C SER A 171 -32.35 -23.10 23.64
N GLN A 172 -31.60 -23.08 24.75
CA GLN A 172 -30.21 -23.53 24.82
C GLN A 172 -30.11 -25.06 24.72
N ALA A 173 -30.50 -25.57 23.56
CA ALA A 173 -30.24 -26.91 23.08
C ALA A 173 -30.33 -26.85 21.54
N ASN A 174 -29.26 -26.33 20.91
CA ASN A 174 -28.68 -26.79 19.63
C ASN A 174 -28.07 -25.65 18.77
N SER A 175 -26.76 -25.80 18.53
CA SER A 175 -26.02 -25.42 17.32
C SER A 175 -25.52 -23.98 17.08
N SER A 176 -24.18 -23.88 17.05
CA SER A 176 -23.33 -23.10 16.13
C SER A 176 -23.62 -21.60 15.94
N HIS A 177 -23.05 -20.74 16.80
CA HIS A 177 -22.76 -19.35 16.45
C HIS A 177 -21.47 -18.85 17.14
N VAL A 178 -20.33 -19.01 16.46
CA VAL A 178 -19.02 -18.42 16.82
C VAL A 178 -18.71 -17.16 15.97
N ALA A 179 -19.58 -16.78 15.04
CA ALA A 179 -19.26 -15.76 14.04
C ALA A 179 -19.47 -14.29 14.46
N THR A 180 -20.00 -13.98 15.65
CA THR A 180 -20.48 -12.62 15.96
C THR A 180 -19.50 -11.76 16.77
N ILE A 181 -18.37 -12.29 17.25
CA ILE A 181 -17.47 -11.55 18.17
C ILE A 181 -16.37 -10.73 17.43
N ALA A 182 -16.17 -10.93 16.12
CA ALA A 182 -15.05 -10.29 15.40
C ALA A 182 -15.28 -8.81 15.01
N ALA A 183 -16.47 -8.23 15.16
CA ALA A 183 -16.79 -6.89 14.65
C ALA A 183 -16.48 -5.72 15.62
N VAL A 184 -16.07 -6.00 16.87
CA VAL A 184 -15.96 -4.96 17.91
C VAL A 184 -14.52 -4.45 18.12
N THR A 185 -13.49 -5.09 17.55
CA THR A 185 -12.08 -4.73 17.84
C THR A 185 -11.42 -3.81 16.82
N ALA A 186 -12.10 -3.37 15.75
CA ALA A 186 -11.49 -2.53 14.70
C ALA A 186 -11.70 -1.01 14.88
N ILE A 187 -12.18 -0.55 16.04
CA ILE A 187 -12.53 0.87 16.27
C ILE A 187 -11.36 1.71 16.82
N TYR A 188 -10.22 1.11 17.15
CA TYR A 188 -9.10 1.81 17.81
C TYR A 188 -7.77 1.62 17.09
N ASP A 189 -7.62 2.14 15.87
CA ASP A 189 -6.29 2.52 15.34
C ASP A 189 -6.37 3.48 14.13
N PHE A 190 -6.89 4.69 14.35
CA PHE A 190 -6.75 5.79 13.39
C PHE A 190 -6.22 7.03 14.12
N GLY A 191 -5.00 6.92 14.64
CA GLY A 191 -4.22 8.06 15.11
C GLY A 191 -3.66 8.85 13.94
N ASP A 192 -4.50 9.64 13.27
CA ASP A 192 -4.05 10.81 12.49
C ASP A 192 -5.19 11.80 12.18
N TYR A 193 -6.12 11.97 13.12
CA TYR A 193 -7.09 13.07 13.06
C TYR A 193 -6.45 14.37 13.53
N ASN A 194 -6.13 15.24 12.57
CA ASN A 194 -5.91 16.66 12.83
C ASN A 194 -7.21 17.27 13.39
N VAL A 195 -7.18 17.71 14.65
CA VAL A 195 -8.29 18.32 15.42
C VAL A 195 -8.64 19.76 14.95
N GLY A 196 -8.10 20.21 13.81
CA GLY A 196 -8.10 21.62 13.41
C GLY A 196 -9.22 22.10 12.47
N ASP A 197 -10.11 21.24 11.95
CA ASP A 197 -10.97 21.61 10.80
C ASP A 197 -12.49 21.61 11.07
N TRP A 198 -12.93 21.80 12.32
CA TRP A 198 -14.36 21.79 12.69
C TRP A 198 -14.98 23.15 13.03
N GLU A 199 -14.25 24.26 12.87
CA GLU A 199 -14.87 25.58 13.02
C GLU A 199 -15.52 26.06 11.72
N GLY A 200 -16.84 25.94 11.65
CA GLY A 200 -17.66 26.89 10.90
C GLY A 200 -18.47 26.32 9.74
N ARG A 201 -19.53 25.56 10.06
CA ARG A 201 -20.79 25.59 9.26
C ARG A 201 -21.96 25.07 10.09
N LEU A 202 -22.37 25.88 11.07
CA LEU A 202 -23.75 25.90 11.52
C LEU A 202 -24.57 26.59 10.42
N MET A 203 -25.42 25.85 9.72
CA MET A 203 -26.58 26.44 9.06
C MET A 203 -27.80 26.28 9.99
N PRO A 204 -28.64 27.32 10.12
CA PRO A 204 -29.82 27.27 10.96
C PRO A 204 -30.93 26.44 10.31
N PHE A 205 -31.84 25.98 11.18
CA PHE A 205 -33.02 25.15 10.93
C PHE A 205 -33.84 25.52 9.69
#